data_AF-A0A7Y6B0U9-F1
#
_entry.id   AF-A0A7Y6B0U9-F1
#
_cell.length_a   1.000
_cell.length_b   1.000
_cell.length_c   1.000
_cell.angle_alpha   90.00
_cell.angle_beta   90.00
_cell.angle_gamma   90.00
#
_symmetry.space_group_name_H-M   'P 1'
#
loop_
_entity.id
_entity.type
_entity.pdbx_description
1 polymer ?
#
loop_
_entity_poly.entity_id
_entity_poly.type
_entity_poly.pdbx_seq_one_letter_code
_entity_poly.pdbx_strand_id
1 'polypeptide(L)'
;MTGHDKSEHWIARGISAGTHHLPAALMVAALVYIGHHHLHLLKAIDGYAFLGIGNRTAFSQYTGSHPTVAVVLIDQKSNEDYYRERSPLDRCQLKQDLEAIYNLSKPPKLLVVDLDLSPVLPLNDSVNEKTKECDEQLKTLLMQDRTKITETVKNITHTVLITPFEMLDYEAQKKNEDWKESLKPFVSFADDPTINVSFGLVNDLDCNHKSLAAVAFKVYSNSLVGLEKCPEKESEESKRHVPPLIISPAQYLSGLQAVSLCQLPSRLGDNQCKGFTLYNARYYYPVVFVGSSFGDSDTFLTPLGIMYGVEVHAAAFMSLVEPTDEISWFAFILDVALGLLMGGLIDLSWRYYFSFRFSSSAVKRQWAPWLILLLAIGFTIVVVVLTIGSYGLLRHCSIWLSPIPIALGMLIESFFNGAISTAVKEGYEQRQAMIRRLQASGPDSFASKLALEAEQRPHYAHTLQERAKRFVYLDCLRLWRAEKHCASTLLFMRRLTFLLVLLLAFFWDEIVPPVMDFFFH
;
A
#
# COMPACT_ATOMS: atom_id res chain seq x y z
N MET A 1 45.62 26.32 -27.15
CA MET A 1 44.31 26.83 -26.69
C MET A 1 43.24 26.27 -27.62
N THR A 2 42.78 25.05 -27.36
CA THR A 2 41.49 24.58 -27.87
C THR A 2 40.58 24.57 -26.65
N GLY A 3 39.67 25.55 -26.58
CA GLY A 3 38.61 25.60 -25.58
C GLY A 3 37.60 24.50 -25.89
N HIS A 4 38.04 23.24 -25.80
CA HIS A 4 37.15 22.10 -25.91
C HIS A 4 36.25 22.13 -24.67
N ASP A 5 34.98 22.28 -24.98
CA ASP A 5 33.93 22.70 -24.09
C ASP A 5 33.83 21.77 -22.88
N LYS A 6 34.05 22.31 -21.67
CA LYS A 6 33.90 21.55 -20.41
C LYS A 6 32.48 20.96 -20.26
N SER A 7 31.52 21.45 -21.05
CA SER A 7 30.14 20.99 -21.15
C SER A 7 30.02 19.56 -21.72
N GLU A 8 30.84 19.14 -22.68
CA GLU A 8 30.71 17.78 -23.26
C GLU A 8 31.20 16.69 -22.28
N HIS A 9 32.17 17.03 -21.43
CA HIS A 9 32.76 16.07 -20.50
C HIS A 9 31.87 15.72 -19.31
N TRP A 10 30.93 16.58 -18.90
CA TRP A 10 30.03 16.24 -17.78
C TRP A 10 28.89 15.33 -18.25
N ILE A 11 28.39 15.50 -19.48
CA ILE A 11 27.35 14.64 -20.05
C ILE A 11 27.91 13.22 -20.24
N ALA A 12 29.08 13.08 -20.85
CA ALA A 12 29.72 11.78 -21.03
C ALA A 12 30.02 11.08 -19.69
N ARG A 13 30.43 11.84 -18.66
CA ARG A 13 30.59 11.30 -17.30
C ARG A 13 29.27 10.92 -16.64
N GLY A 14 28.21 11.70 -16.86
CA GLY A 14 26.87 11.40 -16.39
C GLY A 14 26.32 10.12 -17.00
N ILE A 15 26.45 9.97 -18.33
CA ILE A 15 26.06 8.76 -19.05
C ILE A 15 26.88 7.56 -18.56
N SER A 16 28.21 7.68 -18.48
CA SER A 16 29.07 6.59 -18.01
C SER A 16 28.80 6.18 -16.56
N ALA A 17 28.45 7.13 -15.68
CA ALA A 17 28.06 6.83 -14.31
C ALA A 17 26.67 6.16 -14.25
N GLY A 18 25.71 6.66 -15.04
CA GLY A 18 24.37 6.08 -15.14
C GLY A 18 24.41 4.65 -15.69
N THR A 19 25.19 4.39 -16.74
CA THR A 19 25.32 3.04 -17.32
C THR A 19 26.04 2.06 -16.40
N HIS A 20 26.91 2.52 -15.50
CA HIS A 20 27.54 1.67 -14.50
C HIS A 20 26.52 1.13 -13.47
N HIS A 21 25.54 1.95 -13.10
CA HIS A 21 24.51 1.57 -12.12
C HIS A 21 23.27 0.96 -12.76
N LEU A 22 23.13 1.05 -14.08
CA LEU A 22 22.00 0.47 -14.80
C LEU A 22 21.81 -1.04 -14.53
N PRO A 23 22.85 -1.91 -14.53
CA PRO A 23 22.67 -3.31 -14.19
C PRO A 23 22.17 -3.53 -12.75
N ALA A 24 22.67 -2.74 -11.79
CA ALA A 24 22.26 -2.81 -10.40
C ALA A 24 20.81 -2.33 -10.22
N ALA A 25 20.46 -1.19 -10.82
CA ALA A 25 19.10 -0.65 -10.79
C ALA A 25 18.09 -1.59 -11.46
N LEU A 26 18.45 -2.19 -12.61
CA LEU A 26 17.63 -3.20 -13.27
C LEU A 26 17.49 -4.47 -12.43
N MET A 27 18.57 -4.93 -11.79
CA MET A 27 18.53 -6.09 -10.89
C MET A 27 17.66 -5.81 -9.67
N VAL A 28 17.80 -4.64 -9.02
CA VAL A 28 16.98 -4.25 -7.88
C VAL A 28 15.52 -4.11 -8.29
N ALA A 29 15.22 -3.41 -9.39
CA ALA A 29 13.86 -3.30 -9.91
C ALA A 29 13.28 -4.69 -10.24
N ALA A 30 14.06 -5.58 -10.84
CA ALA A 30 13.64 -6.96 -11.11
C ALA A 30 13.42 -7.77 -9.83
N LEU A 31 14.30 -7.65 -8.82
CA LEU A 31 14.14 -8.33 -7.53
C LEU A 31 12.97 -7.79 -6.73
N VAL A 32 12.72 -6.48 -6.76
CA VAL A 32 11.53 -5.85 -6.17
C VAL A 32 10.29 -6.34 -6.90
N TYR A 33 10.29 -6.33 -8.23
CA TYR A 33 9.20 -6.87 -9.05
C TYR A 33 8.92 -8.34 -8.73
N ILE A 34 9.95 -9.20 -8.67
CA ILE A 34 9.82 -10.61 -8.30
C ILE A 34 9.36 -10.76 -6.83
N GLY A 35 9.96 -10.01 -5.92
CA GLY A 35 9.63 -10.04 -4.48
C GLY A 35 8.20 -9.60 -4.19
N HIS A 36 7.70 -8.63 -4.95
CA HIS A 36 6.35 -8.10 -4.86
C HIS A 36 5.33 -9.05 -5.53
N HIS A 37 5.54 -9.39 -6.81
CA HIS A 37 4.56 -10.14 -7.60
C HIS A 37 4.61 -11.66 -7.42
N HIS A 38 5.78 -12.24 -7.16
CA HIS A 38 5.92 -13.71 -7.06
C HIS A 38 6.04 -14.21 -5.62
N LEU A 39 6.74 -13.47 -4.75
CA LEU A 39 6.99 -13.91 -3.38
C LEU A 39 6.07 -13.26 -2.34
N HIS A 40 5.39 -12.18 -2.72
CA HIS A 40 4.53 -11.38 -1.84
C HIS A 40 5.21 -10.88 -0.54
N LEU A 41 6.54 -10.93 -0.46
CA LEU A 41 7.32 -10.55 0.72
C LEU A 41 7.19 -9.05 1.01
N LEU A 42 7.07 -8.26 -0.05
CA LEU A 42 6.99 -6.80 0.01
C LEU A 42 5.55 -6.30 0.19
N LYS A 43 4.53 -7.16 0.05
CA LYS A 43 3.12 -6.79 0.21
C LYS A 43 2.84 -6.16 1.57
N ALA A 44 3.50 -6.61 2.64
CA ALA A 44 3.36 -5.99 3.95
C ALA A 44 3.84 -4.53 3.93
N ILE A 45 5.07 -4.30 3.47
CA ILE A 45 5.67 -2.95 3.40
C ILE A 45 4.83 -2.04 2.51
N ASP A 46 4.41 -2.55 1.35
CA ASP A 46 3.59 -1.81 0.39
C ASP A 46 2.20 -1.53 0.93
N GLY A 47 1.58 -2.50 1.60
CA GLY A 47 0.27 -2.36 2.24
C GLY A 47 0.27 -1.28 3.32
N TYR A 48 1.31 -1.23 4.18
CA TYR A 48 1.43 -0.17 5.19
C TYR A 48 1.80 1.19 4.60
N ALA A 49 2.63 1.22 3.55
CA ALA A 49 2.90 2.46 2.81
C ALA A 49 1.62 2.98 2.15
N PHE A 50 0.85 2.08 1.56
CA PHE A 50 -0.44 2.34 0.93
C PHE A 50 -1.49 2.78 1.95
N LEU A 51 -1.47 2.26 3.18
CA LEU A 51 -2.30 2.74 4.28
C LEU A 51 -2.02 4.24 4.55
N GLY A 52 -0.74 4.60 4.73
CA GLY A 52 -0.36 5.99 5.01
C GLY A 52 -0.64 6.97 3.87
N ILE A 53 -0.38 6.55 2.63
CA ILE A 53 -0.56 7.39 1.43
C ILE A 53 -2.04 7.44 1.02
N GLY A 54 -2.68 6.27 0.97
CA GLY A 54 -4.06 6.05 0.54
C GLY A 54 -5.08 6.81 1.38
N ASN A 55 -4.87 6.86 2.70
CA ASN A 55 -5.71 7.64 3.60
C ASN A 55 -5.75 9.13 3.15
N ARG A 56 -4.57 9.71 2.91
CA ARG A 56 -4.44 11.11 2.51
C ARG A 56 -4.93 11.38 1.09
N THR A 57 -4.82 10.43 0.15
CA THR A 57 -5.21 10.66 -1.24
C THR A 57 -6.72 10.75 -1.34
N ALA A 58 -7.43 9.83 -0.67
CA ALA A 58 -8.88 9.76 -0.72
C ALA A 58 -9.53 11.07 -0.25
N PHE A 59 -9.09 11.64 0.89
CA PHE A 59 -9.69 12.87 1.44
C PHE A 59 -9.67 14.06 0.48
N SER A 60 -8.67 14.09 -0.41
CA SER A 60 -8.46 15.20 -1.34
C SER A 60 -9.31 15.12 -2.62
N GLN A 61 -9.89 13.96 -2.93
CA GLN A 61 -10.75 13.74 -4.11
C GLN A 61 -12.25 13.91 -3.80
N TYR A 62 -12.63 13.92 -2.51
CA TYR A 62 -14.03 14.10 -2.08
C TYR A 62 -14.68 15.39 -2.61
N THR A 63 -13.89 16.40 -2.96
CA THR A 63 -14.39 17.67 -3.50
C THR A 63 -14.73 17.57 -5.00
N GLY A 64 -15.84 16.91 -5.33
CA GLY A 64 -16.52 17.14 -6.62
C GLY A 64 -16.92 15.92 -7.46
N SER A 65 -16.58 14.69 -7.07
CA SER A 65 -17.19 13.52 -7.73
C SER A 65 -18.59 13.26 -7.17
N HIS A 66 -19.51 12.86 -8.05
CA HIS A 66 -20.79 12.32 -7.61
C HIS A 66 -20.59 10.82 -7.39
N PRO A 67 -20.87 10.30 -6.18
CA PRO A 67 -20.77 8.87 -5.95
C PRO A 67 -21.70 8.12 -6.93
N THR A 68 -21.28 6.94 -7.36
CA THR A 68 -21.99 6.12 -8.35
C THR A 68 -22.54 4.83 -7.73
N VAL A 69 -22.08 4.49 -6.52
CA VAL A 69 -22.52 3.34 -5.75
C VAL A 69 -23.01 3.82 -4.38
N ALA A 70 -24.18 3.34 -3.96
CA ALA A 70 -24.62 3.46 -2.58
C ALA A 70 -24.42 2.12 -1.85
N VAL A 71 -24.07 2.19 -0.57
CA VAL A 71 -23.97 1.05 0.32
C VAL A 71 -24.98 1.25 1.44
N VAL A 72 -26.06 0.47 1.41
CA VAL A 72 -27.09 0.46 2.45
C VAL A 72 -26.63 -0.47 3.56
N LEU A 73 -26.30 0.14 4.69
CA LEU A 73 -25.77 -0.52 5.87
C LEU A 73 -26.91 -0.85 6.85
N ILE A 74 -27.06 -2.12 7.17
CA ILE A 74 -27.81 -2.55 8.34
C ILE A 74 -26.87 -2.34 9.53
N ASP A 75 -26.97 -1.20 10.21
CA ASP A 75 -26.16 -0.88 11.39
C ASP A 75 -26.62 -1.66 12.63
N GLN A 76 -25.75 -1.70 13.65
CA GLN A 76 -26.02 -2.38 14.92
C GLN A 76 -27.38 -1.98 15.49
N LYS A 77 -27.68 -0.67 15.48
CA LYS A 77 -28.95 -0.15 15.98
C LYS A 77 -30.14 -0.65 15.16
N SER A 78 -30.04 -0.64 13.83
CA SER A 78 -31.08 -1.16 12.93
C SER A 78 -31.29 -2.67 13.11
N ASN A 79 -30.22 -3.42 13.35
CA ASN A 79 -30.28 -4.84 13.67
C ASN A 79 -31.02 -5.08 14.99
N GLU A 80 -30.74 -4.31 16.04
CA GLU A 80 -31.43 -4.37 17.33
C GLU A 80 -32.91 -3.98 17.20
N ASP A 81 -33.17 -2.81 16.62
CA ASP A 81 -34.48 -2.17 16.57
C ASP A 81 -35.47 -2.93 15.66
N TYR A 82 -35.03 -3.34 14.47
CA TYR A 82 -35.89 -3.93 13.45
C TYR A 82 -35.75 -5.44 13.35
N TYR A 83 -34.52 -5.95 13.36
CA TYR A 83 -34.22 -7.37 13.15
C TYR A 83 -34.12 -8.17 14.44
N ARG A 84 -34.15 -7.50 15.60
CA ARG A 84 -34.13 -8.07 16.95
C ARG A 84 -32.91 -8.96 17.20
N GLU A 85 -31.75 -8.55 16.68
CA GLU A 85 -30.46 -9.26 16.83
C GLU A 85 -30.51 -10.72 16.34
N ARG A 86 -31.40 -11.04 15.40
CA ARG A 86 -31.56 -12.41 14.91
C ARG A 86 -30.55 -12.72 13.80
N SER A 87 -29.94 -13.90 13.88
CA SER A 87 -29.23 -14.53 12.78
C SER A 87 -29.84 -15.91 12.53
N PRO A 88 -30.44 -16.19 11.36
CA PRO A 88 -30.61 -15.27 10.22
C PRO A 88 -31.55 -14.10 10.52
N LEU A 89 -31.42 -13.02 9.74
CA LEU A 89 -32.22 -11.80 9.85
C LEU A 89 -33.74 -12.09 9.67
N ASP A 90 -34.59 -11.30 10.35
CA ASP A 90 -36.05 -11.35 10.15
C ASP A 90 -36.43 -11.10 8.68
N ARG A 91 -36.98 -12.14 8.05
CA ARG A 91 -37.25 -12.19 6.62
C ARG A 91 -38.39 -11.27 6.19
N CYS A 92 -39.33 -10.97 7.09
CA CYS A 92 -40.40 -10.02 6.80
C CYS A 92 -39.84 -8.59 6.71
N GLN A 93 -38.95 -8.22 7.64
CA GLN A 93 -38.28 -6.91 7.64
C GLN A 93 -37.36 -6.77 6.43
N LEU A 94 -36.58 -7.82 6.13
CA LEU A 94 -35.67 -7.82 4.98
C LEU A 94 -36.41 -7.66 3.65
N LYS A 95 -37.52 -8.38 3.48
CA LYS A 95 -38.40 -8.22 2.32
C LYS A 95 -38.88 -6.76 2.19
N GLN A 96 -39.38 -6.17 3.28
CA GLN A 96 -39.87 -4.79 3.28
C GLN A 96 -38.78 -3.79 2.87
N ASP A 97 -37.55 -3.97 3.37
CA ASP A 97 -36.43 -3.07 3.05
C ASP A 97 -35.94 -3.24 1.61
N LEU A 98 -35.82 -4.48 1.11
CA LEU A 98 -35.48 -4.73 -0.29
C LEU A 98 -36.57 -4.22 -1.24
N GLU A 99 -37.85 -4.43 -0.89
CA GLU A 99 -38.99 -3.90 -1.64
C GLU A 99 -38.96 -2.37 -1.72
N ALA A 100 -38.56 -1.68 -0.64
CA ALA A 100 -38.39 -0.23 -0.66
C ALA A 100 -37.26 0.23 -1.60
N ILE A 101 -36.13 -0.49 -1.65
CA ILE A 101 -35.04 -0.19 -2.58
C ILE A 101 -35.49 -0.41 -4.04
N TYR A 102 -36.21 -1.50 -4.28
CA TYR A 102 -36.75 -1.83 -5.58
C TYR A 102 -37.84 -0.85 -6.07
N ASN A 103 -38.58 -0.25 -5.15
CA ASN A 103 -39.66 0.70 -5.44
C ASN A 103 -39.22 2.18 -5.35
N LEU A 104 -37.91 2.45 -5.28
CA LEU A 104 -37.40 3.81 -5.39
C LEU A 104 -37.89 4.47 -6.69
N SER A 105 -38.12 5.79 -6.66
CA SER A 105 -38.63 6.56 -7.81
C SER A 105 -37.78 6.40 -9.08
N LYS A 106 -36.48 6.12 -8.91
CA LYS A 106 -35.61 5.57 -9.95
C LYS A 106 -34.88 4.38 -9.33
N PRO A 107 -35.29 3.15 -9.63
CA PRO A 107 -34.67 1.97 -9.06
C PRO A 107 -33.23 1.83 -9.55
N PRO A 108 -32.34 1.19 -8.75
CA PRO A 108 -30.98 0.95 -9.20
C PRO A 108 -30.97 0.02 -10.40
N LYS A 109 -29.95 0.15 -11.26
CA LYS A 109 -29.72 -0.82 -12.36
C LYS A 109 -29.21 -2.15 -11.81
N LEU A 110 -28.46 -2.10 -10.71
CA LEU A 110 -27.92 -3.27 -10.03
C LEU A 110 -28.15 -3.16 -8.53
N LEU A 111 -28.75 -4.20 -7.95
CA LEU A 111 -28.81 -4.43 -6.51
C LEU A 111 -27.90 -5.62 -6.16
N VAL A 112 -26.96 -5.42 -5.26
CA VAL A 112 -26.08 -6.47 -4.74
C VAL A 112 -26.42 -6.66 -3.27
N VAL A 113 -26.66 -7.91 -2.86
CA VAL A 113 -27.01 -8.24 -1.48
C VAL A 113 -25.93 -9.15 -0.90
N ASP A 114 -25.16 -8.57 0.01
CA ASP A 114 -24.10 -9.23 0.79
C ASP A 114 -24.67 -9.76 2.12
N LEU A 115 -25.70 -10.61 2.00
CA LEU A 115 -26.39 -11.25 3.11
C LEU A 115 -26.85 -12.63 2.64
N ASP A 116 -26.76 -13.64 3.50
CA ASP A 116 -27.33 -14.96 3.19
C ASP A 116 -28.87 -14.88 3.24
N LEU A 117 -29.48 -14.95 2.05
CA LEU A 117 -30.93 -14.92 1.86
C LEU A 117 -31.56 -16.31 1.82
N SER A 118 -30.79 -17.37 2.11
CA SER A 118 -31.30 -18.74 2.10
C SER A 118 -32.46 -18.93 3.12
N PRO A 119 -33.44 -19.81 2.83
CA PRO A 119 -34.61 -19.98 3.67
C PRO A 119 -34.25 -20.35 5.11
N VAL A 120 -35.02 -19.86 6.08
CA VAL A 120 -34.78 -20.24 7.49
C VAL A 120 -35.13 -21.70 7.68
N LEU A 121 -34.15 -22.51 8.06
CA LEU A 121 -34.36 -23.94 8.25
C LEU A 121 -35.10 -24.20 9.57
N PRO A 122 -36.11 -25.09 9.57
CA PRO A 122 -36.81 -25.47 10.79
C PRO A 122 -35.89 -26.28 11.71
N LEU A 123 -35.31 -25.62 12.71
CA LEU A 123 -34.58 -26.29 13.78
C LEU A 123 -35.51 -27.06 14.74
N ASN A 124 -36.82 -26.75 14.72
CA ASN A 124 -37.90 -27.46 15.41
C ASN A 124 -39.21 -27.28 14.61
N ASP A 125 -40.16 -28.21 14.75
CA ASP A 125 -41.48 -28.17 14.09
C ASP A 125 -42.30 -26.88 14.35
N SER A 126 -41.85 -26.04 15.28
CA SER A 126 -42.47 -24.76 15.64
C SER A 126 -41.97 -23.57 14.83
N VAL A 127 -41.48 -23.74 13.59
CA VAL A 127 -41.29 -22.57 12.71
C VAL A 127 -42.64 -21.93 12.49
N ASN A 128 -42.77 -20.70 12.99
CA ASN A 128 -43.94 -19.88 12.85
C ASN A 128 -44.34 -19.81 11.37
N GLU A 129 -45.59 -20.15 11.05
CA GLU A 129 -46.13 -20.11 9.68
C GLU A 129 -45.85 -18.75 9.01
N LYS A 130 -45.84 -17.68 9.80
CA LYS A 130 -45.48 -16.33 9.36
C LYS A 130 -44.07 -16.21 8.79
N THR A 131 -43.08 -16.92 9.35
CA THR A 131 -41.70 -16.89 8.84
C THR A 131 -41.64 -17.57 7.46
N LYS A 132 -42.29 -18.72 7.31
CA LYS A 132 -42.38 -19.41 6.02
C LYS A 132 -43.08 -18.55 4.97
N GLU A 133 -44.16 -17.87 5.37
CA GLU A 133 -44.86 -16.94 4.49
C GLU A 133 -43.94 -15.80 4.04
N CYS A 134 -43.17 -15.20 4.95
CA CYS A 134 -42.23 -14.14 4.61
C CYS A 134 -41.06 -14.62 3.74
N ASP A 135 -40.56 -15.84 3.94
CA ASP A 135 -39.55 -16.46 3.07
C ASP A 135 -40.08 -16.64 1.65
N GLU A 136 -41.31 -17.15 1.48
CA GLU A 136 -41.94 -17.29 0.17
C GLU A 136 -42.24 -15.94 -0.49
N GLN A 137 -42.64 -14.94 0.30
CA GLN A 137 -42.84 -13.58 -0.20
C GLN A 137 -41.53 -12.91 -0.62
N LEU A 138 -40.45 -13.11 0.12
CA LEU A 138 -39.11 -12.63 -0.24
C LEU A 138 -38.62 -13.32 -1.52
N LYS A 139 -38.78 -14.64 -1.62
CA LYS A 139 -38.49 -15.39 -2.85
C LYS A 139 -39.30 -14.85 -4.03
N THR A 140 -40.59 -14.60 -3.84
CA THR A 140 -41.47 -14.03 -4.88
C THR A 140 -41.00 -12.65 -5.31
N LEU A 141 -40.55 -11.80 -4.38
CA LEU A 141 -39.99 -10.48 -4.68
C LEU A 141 -38.73 -10.58 -5.56
N LEU A 142 -37.86 -11.57 -5.28
CA LEU A 142 -36.63 -11.83 -6.05
C LEU A 142 -36.91 -12.45 -7.43
N MET A 143 -37.96 -13.27 -7.55
CA MET A 143 -38.41 -13.89 -8.81
C MET A 143 -39.26 -12.97 -9.68
N GLN A 144 -39.67 -11.80 -9.17
CA GLN A 144 -40.57 -10.93 -9.88
C GLN A 144 -39.92 -10.49 -11.19
N ASP A 145 -40.45 -10.99 -12.31
CA ASP A 145 -39.98 -10.68 -13.65
C ASP A 145 -40.30 -9.23 -13.99
N ARG A 146 -39.32 -8.35 -13.79
CA ARG A 146 -39.44 -6.92 -14.06
C ARG A 146 -39.23 -6.55 -15.52
N THR A 147 -38.96 -7.53 -16.38
CA THR A 147 -38.87 -7.28 -17.83
C THR A 147 -40.25 -6.99 -18.43
N LYS A 148 -41.34 -7.42 -17.78
CA LYS A 148 -42.72 -7.24 -18.25
C LYS A 148 -43.39 -5.94 -17.79
N ILE A 149 -42.78 -5.23 -16.85
CA ILE A 149 -43.34 -4.00 -16.29
C ILE A 149 -42.94 -2.83 -17.20
N THR A 150 -43.79 -2.59 -18.20
CA THR A 150 -43.92 -1.39 -19.05
C THR A 150 -42.82 -1.07 -20.07
N GLU A 151 -43.20 -1.13 -21.36
CA GLU A 151 -42.48 -0.59 -22.55
C GLU A 151 -42.03 0.88 -22.42
N THR A 152 -42.43 1.58 -21.35
CA THR A 152 -42.17 2.99 -21.09
C THR A 152 -41.06 3.27 -20.07
N VAL A 153 -40.57 2.29 -19.30
CA VAL A 153 -39.50 2.52 -18.30
C VAL A 153 -38.32 1.57 -18.49
N LYS A 154 -37.23 2.11 -19.04
CA LYS A 154 -36.00 1.44 -19.47
C LYS A 154 -35.10 0.84 -18.37
N ASN A 155 -35.55 0.73 -17.13
CA ASN A 155 -34.66 0.41 -15.99
C ASN A 155 -35.10 -0.88 -15.29
N ILE A 156 -34.62 -2.02 -15.79
CA ILE A 156 -34.68 -3.30 -15.09
C ILE A 156 -33.57 -3.31 -14.03
N THR A 157 -33.93 -3.63 -12.77
CA THR A 157 -32.94 -3.86 -11.71
C THR A 157 -32.47 -5.31 -11.77
N HIS A 158 -31.20 -5.51 -12.09
CA HIS A 158 -30.55 -6.80 -11.92
C HIS A 158 -30.19 -7.02 -10.45
N THR A 159 -30.26 -8.27 -9.99
CA THR A 159 -29.95 -8.61 -8.59
C THR A 159 -28.81 -9.64 -8.54
N VAL A 160 -27.82 -9.36 -7.70
CA VAL A 160 -26.71 -10.27 -7.38
C VAL A 160 -26.80 -10.63 -5.91
N LEU A 161 -26.76 -11.92 -5.62
CA LEU A 161 -26.80 -12.48 -4.27
C LEU A 161 -25.52 -13.26 -4.00
N ILE A 162 -25.09 -13.33 -2.74
CA ILE A 162 -24.10 -14.33 -2.34
C ILE A 162 -24.74 -15.74 -2.35
N THR A 163 -23.95 -16.75 -2.67
CA THR A 163 -24.38 -18.15 -2.56
C THR A 163 -24.65 -18.50 -1.10
N PRO A 164 -25.71 -19.27 -0.79
CA PRO A 164 -25.98 -19.75 0.56
C PRO A 164 -24.76 -20.40 1.20
N PHE A 165 -24.57 -20.18 2.50
CA PHE A 165 -23.47 -20.82 3.22
C PHE A 165 -23.61 -22.34 3.22
N GLU A 166 -22.46 -23.02 3.21
CA GLU A 166 -22.41 -24.48 3.28
C GLU A 166 -22.99 -24.96 4.61
N MET A 167 -23.97 -25.86 4.53
CA MET A 167 -24.61 -26.47 5.69
C MET A 167 -24.07 -27.87 5.91
N LEU A 168 -23.77 -28.21 7.17
CA LEU A 168 -23.35 -29.59 7.53
C LEU A 168 -24.49 -30.60 7.39
N ASP A 169 -25.74 -30.15 7.56
CA ASP A 169 -26.92 -30.98 7.40
C ASP A 169 -27.29 -31.14 5.90
N TYR A 170 -27.43 -32.38 5.44
CA TYR A 170 -27.67 -32.68 4.04
C TYR A 170 -29.04 -32.18 3.56
N GLU A 171 -30.08 -32.27 4.40
CA GLU A 171 -31.43 -31.81 4.01
C GLU A 171 -31.50 -30.28 3.91
N ALA A 172 -30.84 -29.60 4.84
CA ALA A 172 -30.62 -28.16 4.84
C ALA A 172 -29.87 -27.70 3.59
N GLN A 173 -28.74 -28.33 3.29
CA GLN A 173 -27.93 -28.04 2.11
C GLN A 173 -28.76 -28.23 0.83
N LYS A 174 -29.49 -29.33 0.73
CA LYS A 174 -30.37 -29.61 -0.42
C LYS A 174 -31.46 -28.55 -0.57
N LYS A 175 -32.07 -28.08 0.52
CA LYS A 175 -33.05 -26.98 0.48
C LYS A 175 -32.43 -25.67 -0.01
N ASN A 176 -31.21 -25.37 0.41
CA ASN A 176 -30.46 -24.19 -0.06
C ASN A 176 -30.15 -24.30 -1.56
N GLU A 177 -29.76 -25.49 -2.04
CA GLU A 177 -29.50 -25.76 -3.46
C GLU A 177 -30.79 -25.66 -4.31
N ASP A 178 -31.89 -26.27 -3.85
CA ASP A 178 -33.20 -26.20 -4.52
C ASP A 178 -33.70 -24.73 -4.60
N TRP A 179 -33.51 -23.96 -3.53
CA TRP A 179 -33.82 -22.54 -3.49
C TRP A 179 -32.94 -21.74 -4.47
N LYS A 180 -31.62 -21.96 -4.46
CA LYS A 180 -30.66 -21.33 -5.39
C LYS A 180 -31.01 -21.61 -6.84
N GLU A 181 -31.24 -22.87 -7.20
CA GLU A 181 -31.61 -23.24 -8.58
C GLU A 181 -32.94 -22.63 -9.01
N SER A 182 -33.91 -22.47 -8.10
CA SER A 182 -35.18 -21.80 -8.41
C SER A 182 -35.05 -20.30 -8.70
N LEU A 183 -34.04 -19.63 -8.14
CA LEU A 183 -33.78 -18.20 -8.32
C LEU A 183 -32.82 -17.87 -9.47
N LYS A 184 -31.98 -18.82 -9.87
CA LYS A 184 -30.95 -18.67 -10.91
C LYS A 184 -31.43 -18.04 -12.23
N PRO A 185 -32.68 -18.21 -12.70
CA PRO A 185 -33.17 -17.50 -13.88
C PRO A 185 -33.38 -15.99 -13.69
N PHE A 186 -33.50 -15.52 -12.45
CA PHE A 186 -33.90 -14.16 -12.10
C PHE A 186 -32.77 -13.34 -11.45
N VAL A 187 -31.85 -14.01 -10.76
CA VAL A 187 -30.72 -13.39 -10.06
C VAL A 187 -29.41 -14.06 -10.45
N SER A 188 -28.29 -13.35 -10.27
CA SER A 188 -26.95 -13.95 -10.38
C SER A 188 -26.38 -14.25 -9.01
N PHE A 189 -25.66 -15.35 -8.88
CA PHE A 189 -25.03 -15.76 -7.62
C PHE A 189 -23.52 -15.54 -7.67
N ALA A 190 -22.98 -14.96 -6.60
CA ALA A 190 -21.56 -14.93 -6.31
C ALA A 190 -21.21 -16.12 -5.41
N ASP A 191 -20.44 -17.06 -5.95
CA ASP A 191 -20.08 -18.28 -5.22
C ASP A 191 -18.98 -18.05 -4.18
N ASP A 192 -18.25 -16.93 -4.27
CA ASP A 192 -17.16 -16.61 -3.35
C ASP A 192 -17.32 -15.19 -2.77
N PRO A 193 -17.97 -15.03 -1.61
CA PRO A 193 -18.04 -13.74 -0.93
C PRO A 193 -16.80 -13.46 -0.07
N THR A 194 -15.73 -14.27 -0.14
CA THR A 194 -14.61 -14.10 0.78
C THR A 194 -13.80 -12.84 0.48
N ILE A 195 -13.37 -12.17 1.56
CA ILE A 195 -12.44 -11.05 1.51
C ILE A 195 -11.11 -11.55 2.05
N ASN A 196 -10.09 -11.54 1.19
CA ASN A 196 -8.75 -11.96 1.60
C ASN A 196 -8.07 -10.88 2.42
N VAL A 197 -7.59 -11.26 3.60
CA VAL A 197 -6.84 -10.38 4.49
C VAL A 197 -5.36 -10.73 4.40
N SER A 198 -4.56 -9.82 3.85
CA SER A 198 -3.11 -9.97 3.72
C SER A 198 -2.41 -9.12 4.77
N PHE A 199 -1.65 -9.74 5.67
CA PHE A 199 -0.92 -9.04 6.75
C PHE A 199 -1.80 -8.16 7.66
N GLY A 200 -3.07 -8.55 7.85
CA GLY A 200 -4.05 -7.79 8.63
C GLY A 200 -4.66 -6.61 7.90
N LEU A 201 -4.42 -6.47 6.59
CA LEU A 201 -4.92 -5.40 5.74
C LEU A 201 -5.72 -5.96 4.56
N VAL A 202 -6.72 -5.22 4.13
CA VAL A 202 -7.42 -5.43 2.85
C VAL A 202 -7.07 -4.28 1.92
N ASN A 203 -6.09 -4.51 1.06
CA ASN A 203 -5.63 -3.59 0.02
C ASN A 203 -5.85 -4.16 -1.39
N ASP A 204 -5.97 -5.47 -1.49
CA ASP A 204 -6.17 -6.20 -2.72
C ASP A 204 -7.25 -7.30 -2.54
N LEU A 205 -7.85 -7.72 -3.64
CA LEU A 205 -8.75 -8.87 -3.69
C LEU A 205 -8.28 -9.84 -4.75
N ASP A 206 -8.42 -11.13 -4.48
CA ASP A 206 -8.13 -12.13 -5.50
C ASP A 206 -9.05 -11.91 -6.70
N CYS A 207 -8.45 -11.89 -7.89
CA CYS A 207 -9.17 -11.70 -9.15
C CYS A 207 -9.96 -12.98 -9.47
N ASN A 208 -11.08 -13.19 -8.76
CA ASN A 208 -11.96 -14.34 -8.90
C ASN A 208 -13.26 -13.91 -9.60
N HIS A 209 -13.61 -14.56 -10.72
CA HIS A 209 -14.87 -14.33 -11.44
C HIS A 209 -16.12 -14.66 -10.61
N LYS A 210 -15.96 -15.51 -9.59
CA LYS A 210 -17.01 -15.88 -8.64
C LYS A 210 -17.13 -14.92 -7.47
N SER A 211 -16.20 -13.95 -7.35
CA SER A 211 -16.26 -12.96 -6.28
C SER A 211 -17.51 -12.09 -6.40
N LEU A 212 -18.04 -11.61 -5.27
CA LEU A 212 -19.22 -10.74 -5.25
C LEU A 212 -19.05 -9.51 -6.15
N ALA A 213 -17.88 -8.87 -6.08
CA ALA A 213 -17.53 -7.72 -6.90
C ALA A 213 -17.46 -8.06 -8.40
N ALA A 214 -16.86 -9.19 -8.77
CA ALA A 214 -16.74 -9.62 -10.17
C ALA A 214 -18.09 -9.98 -10.80
N VAL A 215 -18.94 -10.72 -10.07
CA VAL A 215 -20.29 -11.06 -10.53
C VAL A 215 -21.13 -9.79 -10.68
N ALA A 216 -21.07 -8.88 -9.69
CA ALA A 216 -21.69 -7.56 -9.78
C ALA A 216 -21.22 -6.78 -11.02
N PHE A 217 -19.90 -6.73 -11.27
CA PHE A 217 -19.35 -6.06 -12.44
C PHE A 217 -19.83 -6.67 -13.76
N LYS A 218 -19.81 -8.00 -13.89
CA LYS A 218 -20.27 -8.73 -15.08
C LYS A 218 -21.73 -8.42 -15.41
N VAL A 219 -22.59 -8.42 -14.39
CA VAL A 219 -24.02 -8.13 -14.52
C VAL A 219 -24.25 -6.65 -14.85
N TYR A 220 -23.48 -5.74 -14.24
CA TYR A 220 -23.62 -4.30 -14.48
C TYR A 220 -23.20 -3.87 -15.89
N SER A 221 -22.03 -4.32 -16.34
CA SER A 221 -21.42 -3.85 -17.58
C SER A 221 -21.97 -4.57 -18.82
N ASN A 222 -22.64 -5.71 -18.64
CA ASN A 222 -22.97 -6.68 -19.71
C ASN A 222 -21.74 -7.05 -20.56
N SER A 223 -20.54 -6.89 -20.01
CA SER A 223 -19.27 -6.99 -20.71
C SER A 223 -18.27 -7.74 -19.85
N LEU A 224 -17.45 -8.57 -20.49
CA LEU A 224 -16.29 -9.19 -19.84
C LEU A 224 -15.04 -8.31 -19.94
N VAL A 225 -15.13 -7.18 -20.66
CA VAL A 225 -14.03 -6.21 -20.78
C VAL A 225 -13.73 -5.64 -19.40
N GLY A 226 -12.57 -6.00 -18.84
CA GLY A 226 -12.17 -5.73 -17.45
C GLY A 226 -11.94 -7.01 -16.64
N LEU A 227 -12.84 -7.99 -16.77
CA LEU A 227 -12.69 -9.33 -16.19
C LEU A 227 -11.72 -10.21 -16.98
N GLU A 228 -11.34 -9.83 -18.19
CA GLU A 228 -10.26 -10.48 -18.96
C GLU A 228 -8.94 -10.57 -18.18
N LYS A 229 -8.72 -9.67 -17.20
CA LYS A 229 -7.56 -9.71 -16.30
C LYS A 229 -7.67 -10.82 -15.24
N CYS A 230 -8.88 -11.29 -14.93
CA CYS A 230 -9.10 -12.45 -14.08
C CYS A 230 -9.15 -13.70 -14.98
N PRO A 231 -8.44 -14.80 -14.68
CA PRO A 231 -8.54 -16.03 -15.46
C PRO A 231 -9.86 -16.75 -15.17
N GLU A 232 -10.53 -17.19 -16.23
CA GLU A 232 -11.84 -17.86 -16.15
C GLU A 232 -11.76 -19.30 -15.59
N LYS A 233 -10.58 -19.91 -15.52
CA LYS A 233 -10.40 -21.31 -15.13
C LYS A 233 -9.38 -21.47 -14.01
N GLU A 234 -9.89 -21.89 -12.86
CA GLU A 234 -9.16 -22.53 -11.74
C GLU A 234 -8.60 -23.91 -12.17
N SER A 235 -7.82 -24.02 -13.26
CA SER A 235 -7.03 -25.25 -13.36
C SER A 235 -6.00 -25.18 -12.22
N GLU A 236 -5.96 -26.21 -11.37
CA GLU A 236 -5.08 -26.21 -10.19
C GLU A 236 -3.60 -26.01 -10.58
N GLU A 237 -3.20 -26.41 -11.79
CA GLU A 237 -1.87 -26.16 -12.36
C GLU A 237 -1.68 -24.73 -12.94
N SER A 238 -2.77 -24.00 -13.21
CA SER A 238 -2.76 -22.59 -13.61
C SER A 238 -3.25 -21.66 -12.51
N LYS A 239 -3.01 -21.99 -11.24
CA LYS A 239 -2.80 -20.98 -10.17
C LYS A 239 -1.52 -20.16 -10.42
N ARG A 240 -1.12 -19.96 -11.68
CA ARG A 240 -0.06 -19.01 -12.05
C ARG A 240 -0.58 -17.64 -11.67
N HIS A 241 0.18 -17.01 -10.77
CA HIS A 241 -0.02 -15.70 -10.16
C HIS A 241 -0.80 -14.73 -11.05
N VAL A 242 -2.12 -14.72 -10.86
CA VAL A 242 -2.94 -13.61 -11.33
C VAL A 242 -2.64 -12.46 -10.39
N PRO A 243 -2.26 -11.28 -10.90
CA PRO A 243 -2.12 -10.12 -10.04
C PRO A 243 -3.46 -9.86 -9.36
N PRO A 244 -3.48 -9.66 -8.04
CA PRO A 244 -4.71 -9.37 -7.33
C PRO A 244 -5.24 -8.00 -7.76
N LEU A 245 -6.54 -7.79 -7.65
CA LEU A 245 -7.17 -6.49 -7.90
C LEU A 245 -6.87 -5.55 -6.73
N ILE A 246 -6.02 -4.55 -6.92
CA ILE A 246 -5.87 -3.46 -5.94
C ILE A 246 -7.18 -2.68 -5.82
N ILE A 247 -7.64 -2.50 -4.59
CA ILE A 247 -8.76 -1.62 -4.29
C ILE A 247 -8.22 -0.19 -4.18
N SER A 248 -8.68 0.69 -5.08
CA SER A 248 -8.26 2.09 -5.04
C SER A 248 -8.85 2.81 -3.81
N PRO A 249 -8.02 3.44 -2.95
CA PRO A 249 -8.50 4.18 -1.77
C PRO A 249 -9.45 5.31 -2.14
N ALA A 250 -9.30 5.87 -3.34
CA ALA A 250 -10.20 6.86 -3.89
C ALA A 250 -11.65 6.38 -3.87
N GLN A 251 -11.89 5.11 -4.23
CA GLN A 251 -13.23 4.59 -4.46
C GLN A 251 -14.07 4.54 -3.19
N TYR A 252 -13.43 4.30 -2.04
CA TYR A 252 -14.09 4.32 -0.73
C TYR A 252 -14.67 5.70 -0.35
N LEU A 253 -14.05 6.80 -0.76
CA LEU A 253 -14.54 8.15 -0.40
C LEU A 253 -15.31 8.84 -1.53
N SER A 254 -14.88 8.66 -2.78
CA SER A 254 -15.40 9.41 -3.91
C SER A 254 -16.42 8.62 -4.75
N GLY A 255 -16.29 7.29 -4.76
CA GLY A 255 -17.15 6.38 -5.54
C GLY A 255 -18.36 5.87 -4.76
N LEU A 256 -18.21 5.76 -3.44
CA LEU A 256 -19.16 5.11 -2.54
C LEU A 256 -19.85 6.13 -1.61
N GLN A 257 -21.14 5.91 -1.37
CA GLN A 257 -21.86 6.56 -0.28
C GLN A 257 -22.45 5.49 0.65
N ALA A 258 -21.93 5.41 1.87
CA ALA A 258 -22.56 4.65 2.94
C ALA A 258 -23.84 5.36 3.42
N VAL A 259 -24.91 4.59 3.56
CA VAL A 259 -26.27 5.05 3.88
C VAL A 259 -26.80 4.13 4.96
N SER A 260 -27.24 4.67 6.09
CA SER A 260 -27.90 3.84 7.11
C SER A 260 -29.26 3.37 6.60
N LEU A 261 -29.65 2.14 6.96
CA LEU A 261 -30.97 1.59 6.68
C LEU A 261 -32.11 2.53 7.10
N CYS A 262 -31.91 3.31 8.17
CA CYS A 262 -32.85 4.31 8.67
C CYS A 262 -33.20 5.41 7.66
N GLN A 263 -32.40 5.57 6.61
CA GLN A 263 -32.63 6.57 5.57
C GLN A 263 -33.48 6.03 4.41
N LEU A 264 -33.80 4.72 4.39
CA LEU A 264 -34.68 4.12 3.39
C LEU A 264 -36.14 4.59 3.55
N PRO A 265 -36.89 4.71 2.44
CA PRO A 265 -38.31 5.09 2.49
C PRO A 265 -39.18 4.20 3.36
N SER A 266 -38.88 2.89 3.48
CA SER A 266 -39.59 1.97 4.38
C SER A 266 -39.49 2.37 5.85
N ARG A 267 -38.46 3.14 6.22
CA ARG A 267 -38.12 3.52 7.61
C ARG A 267 -38.29 5.02 7.86
N LEU A 268 -38.54 5.83 6.82
CA LEU A 268 -38.78 7.26 6.96
C LEU A 268 -40.04 7.51 7.80
N GLY A 269 -39.86 8.17 8.94
CA GLY A 269 -40.94 8.48 9.87
C GLY A 269 -41.00 7.57 11.09
N ASP A 270 -40.18 6.52 11.15
CA ASP A 270 -40.02 5.78 12.40
C ASP A 270 -39.34 6.66 13.46
N ASN A 271 -39.88 6.65 14.68
CA ASN A 271 -39.32 7.37 15.81
C ASN A 271 -37.89 6.92 16.14
N GLN A 272 -37.51 5.70 15.74
CA GLN A 272 -36.17 5.13 15.93
C GLN A 272 -35.11 5.79 15.02
N CYS A 273 -35.51 6.37 13.88
CA CYS A 273 -34.62 7.01 12.90
C CYS A 273 -34.48 8.54 13.06
N LYS A 274 -34.71 9.08 14.26
CA LYS A 274 -34.57 10.52 14.53
C LYS A 274 -33.12 10.99 14.36
N GLY A 275 -32.94 12.10 13.65
CA GLY A 275 -31.65 12.78 13.50
C GLY A 275 -30.91 12.49 12.20
N PHE A 276 -31.37 11.53 11.39
CA PHE A 276 -30.82 11.32 10.06
C PHE A 276 -31.43 12.32 9.07
N THR A 277 -30.58 13.00 8.30
CA THR A 277 -31.05 13.69 7.09
C THR A 277 -31.61 12.65 6.14
N LEU A 278 -32.78 12.93 5.54
CA LEU A 278 -33.40 12.08 4.52
C LEU A 278 -32.32 11.59 3.56
N TYR A 279 -32.32 10.29 3.21
CA TYR A 279 -31.56 9.82 2.07
C TYR A 279 -31.93 10.73 0.91
N ASN A 280 -31.02 11.61 0.53
CA ASN A 280 -31.34 12.65 -0.41
C ASN A 280 -31.35 11.96 -1.76
N ALA A 281 -32.54 11.50 -2.16
CA ALA A 281 -32.83 10.85 -3.44
C ALA A 281 -32.40 11.69 -4.67
N ARG A 282 -31.79 12.87 -4.46
CA ARG A 282 -31.01 13.61 -5.44
C ARG A 282 -29.95 12.75 -6.15
N TYR A 283 -29.38 11.77 -5.47
CA TYR A 283 -28.38 10.89 -6.07
C TYR A 283 -29.01 9.54 -6.35
N TYR A 284 -29.51 9.40 -7.57
CA TYR A 284 -30.00 8.13 -8.08
C TYR A 284 -28.81 7.26 -8.45
N TYR A 285 -28.33 6.47 -7.49
CA TYR A 285 -27.21 5.58 -7.71
C TYR A 285 -27.61 4.43 -8.63
N PRO A 286 -26.88 4.21 -9.74
CA PRO A 286 -27.13 3.07 -10.62
C PRO A 286 -26.87 1.73 -9.94
N VAL A 287 -26.08 1.70 -8.87
CA VAL A 287 -25.70 0.47 -8.16
C VAL A 287 -25.90 0.66 -6.66
N VAL A 288 -26.51 -0.34 -6.02
CA VAL A 288 -26.75 -0.36 -4.57
C VAL A 288 -26.23 -1.68 -4.03
N PHE A 289 -25.36 -1.62 -3.03
CA PHE A 289 -24.96 -2.76 -2.20
C PHE A 289 -25.77 -2.72 -0.90
N VAL A 290 -26.21 -3.87 -0.39
CA VAL A 290 -26.92 -4.02 0.88
C VAL A 290 -26.19 -5.07 1.70
N GLY A 291 -25.83 -4.75 2.94
CA GLY A 291 -25.10 -5.67 3.81
C GLY A 291 -25.12 -5.26 5.27
N SER A 292 -24.51 -6.09 6.11
CA SER A 292 -24.35 -5.81 7.53
C SER A 292 -23.26 -4.76 7.77
N SER A 293 -23.45 -4.00 8.86
CA SER A 293 -22.40 -3.19 9.49
C SER A 293 -22.40 -3.41 11.01
N PHE A 294 -22.66 -4.67 11.39
CA PHE A 294 -22.72 -5.13 12.77
C PHE A 294 -21.95 -6.43 12.92
N GLY A 295 -21.44 -6.69 14.13
CA GLY A 295 -20.59 -7.84 14.42
C GLY A 295 -19.12 -7.62 14.06
N ASP A 296 -18.23 -8.09 14.93
CA ASP A 296 -16.78 -7.88 14.79
C ASP A 296 -16.18 -8.68 13.61
N SER A 297 -16.84 -9.77 13.20
CA SER A 297 -16.37 -10.67 12.13
C SER A 297 -16.43 -10.07 10.74
N ASP A 298 -17.17 -8.98 10.56
CA ASP A 298 -17.40 -8.34 9.25
C ASP A 298 -16.70 -6.98 9.14
N THR A 299 -15.61 -6.80 9.90
CA THR A 299 -14.82 -5.57 9.91
C THR A 299 -13.41 -5.83 9.40
N PHE A 300 -12.94 -4.97 8.50
CA PHE A 300 -11.68 -5.13 7.80
C PHE A 300 -10.86 -3.85 7.89
N LEU A 301 -9.57 -3.98 8.20
CA LEU A 301 -8.66 -2.83 8.18
C LEU A 301 -8.26 -2.51 6.73
N THR A 302 -8.71 -1.36 6.26
CA THR A 302 -8.41 -0.81 4.93
C THR A 302 -7.50 0.41 5.05
N PRO A 303 -6.95 0.95 3.95
CA PRO A 303 -6.19 2.20 3.95
C PRO A 303 -6.87 3.40 4.62
N LEU A 304 -8.21 3.39 4.72
CA LEU A 304 -8.98 4.49 5.31
C LEU A 304 -9.42 4.23 6.75
N GLY A 305 -9.01 3.10 7.31
CA GLY A 305 -9.44 2.63 8.62
C GLY A 305 -10.30 1.37 8.50
N ILE A 306 -11.05 1.08 9.56
CA ILE A 306 -11.90 -0.09 9.64
C ILE A 306 -13.15 0.17 8.78
N MET A 307 -13.43 -0.75 7.85
CA MET A 307 -14.59 -0.74 6.97
C MET A 307 -15.36 -2.05 7.10
N TYR A 308 -16.65 -2.04 6.78
CA TYR A 308 -17.47 -3.26 6.78
C TYR A 308 -17.28 -4.06 5.49
N GLY A 309 -17.50 -5.38 5.53
CA GLY A 309 -17.31 -6.26 4.36
C GLY A 309 -18.06 -5.81 3.12
N VAL A 310 -19.32 -5.38 3.28
CA VAL A 310 -20.13 -4.84 2.18
C VAL A 310 -19.53 -3.58 1.54
N GLU A 311 -18.87 -2.71 2.33
CA GLU A 311 -18.20 -1.53 1.81
C GLU A 311 -16.95 -1.91 1.02
N VAL A 312 -16.20 -2.92 1.50
CA VAL A 312 -15.05 -3.48 0.80
C VAL A 312 -15.47 -4.10 -0.53
N HIS A 313 -16.54 -4.89 -0.57
CA HIS A 313 -17.08 -5.46 -1.82
C HIS A 313 -17.54 -4.38 -2.80
N ALA A 314 -18.16 -3.32 -2.30
CA ALA A 314 -18.58 -2.21 -3.13
C ALA A 314 -17.38 -1.42 -3.70
N ALA A 315 -16.31 -1.22 -2.90
CA ALA A 315 -15.08 -0.56 -3.33
C ALA A 315 -14.31 -1.41 -4.36
N ALA A 316 -14.34 -2.73 -4.18
CA ALA A 316 -13.80 -3.69 -5.12
C ALA A 316 -14.51 -3.66 -6.46
N PHE A 317 -15.84 -3.65 -6.45
CA PHE A 317 -16.66 -3.47 -7.64
C PHE A 317 -16.29 -2.17 -8.36
N MET A 318 -16.15 -1.06 -7.63
CA MET A 318 -15.72 0.22 -8.21
C MET A 318 -14.33 0.16 -8.80
N SER A 319 -13.41 -0.59 -8.19
CA SER A 319 -12.06 -0.81 -8.72
C SER A 319 -12.05 -1.71 -9.96
N LEU A 320 -13.11 -2.48 -10.24
CA LEU A 320 -13.30 -3.16 -11.53
C LEU A 320 -13.88 -2.23 -12.60
N VAL A 321 -14.77 -1.31 -12.21
CA VAL A 321 -15.34 -0.28 -13.10
C VAL A 321 -14.26 0.71 -13.53
N GLU A 322 -13.41 1.12 -12.59
CA GLU A 322 -12.30 2.06 -12.79
C GLU A 322 -11.00 1.40 -12.31
N PRO A 323 -10.38 0.53 -13.14
CA PRO A 323 -9.18 -0.20 -12.75
C PRO A 323 -8.01 0.73 -12.45
N THR A 324 -7.30 0.40 -11.37
CA THR A 324 -6.00 0.99 -11.05
C THR A 324 -4.95 0.30 -11.91
N ASP A 325 -4.24 1.05 -12.74
CA ASP A 325 -3.21 0.48 -13.61
C ASP A 325 -1.92 0.25 -12.81
N GLU A 326 -1.77 -0.95 -12.25
CA GLU A 326 -0.50 -1.39 -11.64
C GLU A 326 0.62 -1.53 -12.66
N ILE A 327 0.29 -2.10 -13.84
CA ILE A 327 1.27 -2.50 -14.86
C ILE A 327 1.30 -1.48 -15.99
N SER A 328 1.51 -0.21 -15.65
CA SER A 328 1.93 0.73 -16.67
C SER A 328 3.44 0.56 -16.85
N TRP A 329 3.88 0.31 -18.08
CA TRP A 329 5.31 0.38 -18.43
C TRP A 329 5.95 1.70 -17.99
N PHE A 330 5.13 2.76 -17.86
CA PHE A 330 5.51 4.04 -17.26
C PHE A 330 5.93 3.91 -15.78
N ALA A 331 5.18 3.17 -14.95
CA ALA A 331 5.54 2.93 -13.56
C ALA A 331 6.90 2.23 -13.46
N PHE A 332 7.11 1.18 -14.26
CA PHE A 332 8.40 0.50 -14.32
C PHE A 332 9.54 1.42 -14.78
N ILE A 333 9.33 2.24 -15.81
CA ILE A 333 10.35 3.21 -16.25
C ILE A 333 10.66 4.22 -15.14
N LEU A 334 9.64 4.67 -14.41
CA LEU A 334 9.79 5.62 -13.33
C LEU A 334 10.54 4.99 -12.16
N ASP A 335 10.29 3.72 -11.84
CA ASP A 335 11.03 2.93 -10.85
C ASP A 335 12.50 2.74 -11.23
N VAL A 336 12.79 2.48 -12.52
CA VAL A 336 14.17 2.41 -13.03
C VAL A 336 14.84 3.78 -12.97
N ALA A 337 14.16 4.83 -13.42
CA ALA A 337 14.67 6.21 -13.36
C ALA A 337 14.97 6.62 -11.91
N LEU A 338 14.11 6.21 -10.99
CA LEU A 338 14.30 6.38 -9.56
C LEU A 338 15.53 5.62 -9.05
N GLY A 339 15.63 4.32 -9.35
CA GLY A 339 16.78 3.50 -8.97
C GLY A 339 18.10 4.11 -9.46
N LEU A 340 18.14 4.63 -10.69
CA LEU A 340 19.30 5.34 -11.25
C LEU A 340 19.61 6.64 -10.50
N LEU A 341 18.60 7.44 -10.16
CA LEU A 341 18.78 8.67 -9.40
C LEU A 341 19.36 8.38 -8.01
N MET A 342 18.80 7.39 -7.31
CA MET A 342 19.27 6.99 -5.98
C MET A 342 20.68 6.40 -6.03
N GLY A 343 20.93 5.47 -6.97
CA GLY A 343 22.24 4.87 -7.17
C GLY A 343 23.32 5.89 -7.51
N GLY A 344 23.00 6.87 -8.36
CA GLY A 344 23.91 7.98 -8.70
C GLY A 344 24.25 8.86 -7.49
N LEU A 345 23.24 9.25 -6.70
CA LEU A 345 23.43 10.05 -5.48
C LEU A 345 24.28 9.33 -4.44
N ILE A 346 24.04 8.03 -4.29
CA ILE A 346 24.78 7.14 -3.40
C ILE A 346 26.24 6.99 -3.84
N ASP A 347 26.51 6.67 -5.12
CA ASP A 347 27.86 6.46 -5.63
C ASP A 347 28.69 7.75 -5.54
N LEU A 348 28.09 8.89 -5.88
CA LEU A 348 28.70 10.19 -5.69
C LEU A 348 29.13 10.39 -4.24
N SER A 349 28.24 10.07 -3.30
CA SER A 349 28.49 10.19 -1.87
C SER A 349 29.60 9.26 -1.39
N TRP A 350 29.63 8.01 -1.86
CA TRP A 350 30.70 7.06 -1.52
C TRP A 350 32.07 7.49 -2.06
N ARG A 351 32.14 8.00 -3.30
CA ARG A 351 33.39 8.51 -3.89
C ARG A 351 33.94 9.68 -3.07
N TYR A 352 33.10 10.65 -2.72
CA TYR A 352 33.52 11.76 -1.87
C TYR A 352 33.89 11.28 -0.46
N TYR A 353 33.12 10.35 0.11
CA TYR A 353 33.40 9.77 1.41
C TYR A 353 34.79 9.12 1.46
N PHE A 354 35.09 8.20 0.54
CA PHE A 354 36.36 7.47 0.56
C PHE A 354 37.55 8.36 0.18
N SER A 355 37.39 9.27 -0.79
CA SER A 355 38.45 10.24 -1.12
C SER A 355 38.78 11.14 0.08
N PHE A 356 37.79 11.51 0.89
CA PHE A 356 38.00 12.28 2.12
C PHE A 356 38.59 11.42 3.23
N ARG A 357 38.06 10.20 3.41
CA ARG A 357 38.47 9.25 4.46
C ARG A 357 39.92 8.82 4.34
N PHE A 358 40.39 8.65 3.11
CA PHE A 358 41.76 8.26 2.82
C PHE A 358 42.67 9.48 2.55
N SER A 359 42.15 10.71 2.56
CA SER A 359 42.97 11.89 2.33
C SER A 359 44.12 12.03 3.34
N SER A 360 45.27 12.55 2.89
CA SER A 360 46.38 12.92 3.78
C SER A 360 46.03 14.07 4.72
N SER A 361 45.06 14.92 4.35
CA SER A 361 44.60 16.03 5.17
C SER A 361 43.75 15.55 6.34
N ALA A 362 44.19 15.86 7.57
CA ALA A 362 43.44 15.55 8.79
C ALA A 362 42.04 16.15 8.78
N VAL A 363 41.87 17.37 8.26
CA VAL A 363 40.57 18.05 8.17
C VAL A 363 39.61 17.26 7.26
N LYS A 364 40.05 16.88 6.06
CA LYS A 364 39.22 16.12 5.11
C LYS A 364 38.77 14.78 5.71
N ARG A 365 39.67 14.09 6.44
CA ARG A 365 39.32 12.83 7.12
C ARG A 365 38.24 13.00 8.18
N GLN A 366 38.23 14.13 8.90
CA GLN A 366 37.17 14.41 9.87
C GLN A 366 35.85 14.81 9.22
N TRP A 367 35.89 15.34 7.99
CA TRP A 367 34.69 15.65 7.20
C TRP A 367 33.99 14.42 6.64
N ALA A 368 34.70 13.31 6.39
CA ALA A 368 34.13 12.13 5.74
C ALA A 368 32.82 11.64 6.38
N PRO A 369 32.69 11.45 7.72
CA PRO A 369 31.45 10.96 8.32
C PRO A 369 30.25 11.89 8.14
N TRP A 370 30.48 13.20 7.99
CA TRP A 370 29.41 14.15 7.70
C TRP A 370 28.82 13.95 6.30
N LEU A 371 29.59 13.38 5.36
CA LEU A 371 29.07 13.00 4.04
C LEU A 371 28.11 11.80 4.14
N ILE A 372 28.32 10.89 5.09
CA ILE A 372 27.36 9.80 5.35
C ILE A 372 26.07 10.38 5.95
N LEU A 373 26.18 11.33 6.88
CA LEU A 373 25.00 12.00 7.43
C LEU A 373 24.25 12.78 6.35
N LEU A 374 24.96 13.51 5.49
CA LEU A 374 24.38 14.24 4.37
C LEU A 374 23.75 13.29 3.34
N LEU A 375 24.35 12.13 3.09
CA LEU A 375 23.77 11.07 2.28
C LEU A 375 22.47 10.56 2.91
N ALA A 376 22.45 10.28 4.22
CA ALA A 376 21.26 9.82 4.92
C ALA A 376 20.13 10.86 4.82
N ILE A 377 20.42 12.14 5.10
CA ILE A 377 19.45 13.24 4.97
C ILE A 377 18.96 13.36 3.52
N GLY A 378 19.88 13.36 2.55
CA GLY A 378 19.54 13.44 1.12
C GLY A 378 18.68 12.26 0.67
N PHE A 379 18.99 11.04 1.12
CA PHE A 379 18.21 9.85 0.87
C PHE A 379 16.80 9.96 1.47
N THR A 380 16.67 10.41 2.73
CA THR A 380 15.37 10.66 3.35
C THR A 380 14.56 11.69 2.58
N ILE A 381 15.17 12.81 2.16
CA ILE A 381 14.50 13.82 1.33
C ILE A 381 14.01 13.22 0.01
N VAL A 382 14.85 12.42 -0.66
CA VAL A 382 14.48 11.74 -1.90
C VAL A 382 13.30 10.80 -1.66
N VAL A 383 13.34 9.94 -0.63
CA VAL A 383 12.21 9.06 -0.28
C VAL A 383 10.94 9.87 -0.02
N VAL A 384 11.00 10.96 0.75
CA VAL A 384 9.85 11.83 1.02
C VAL A 384 9.29 12.45 -0.26
N VAL A 385 10.15 13.01 -1.11
CA VAL A 385 9.74 13.60 -2.40
C VAL A 385 9.07 12.55 -3.28
N LEU A 386 9.55 11.31 -3.27
CA LEU A 386 8.97 10.22 -4.06
C LEU A 386 7.66 9.72 -3.48
N THR A 387 7.53 9.68 -2.16
CA THR A 387 6.26 9.41 -1.49
C THR A 387 5.22 10.46 -1.89
N ILE A 388 5.61 11.74 -1.92
CA ILE A 388 4.74 12.84 -2.41
C ILE A 388 4.44 12.69 -3.91
N GLY A 389 5.43 12.27 -4.71
CA GLY A 389 5.25 12.00 -6.14
C GLY A 389 4.29 10.84 -6.40
N SER A 390 4.45 9.72 -5.68
CA SER A 390 3.57 8.56 -5.71
C SER A 390 2.14 8.93 -5.29
N TYR A 391 2.01 9.73 -4.23
CA TYR A 391 0.73 10.32 -3.82
C TYR A 391 0.05 11.10 -4.97
N GLY A 392 0.79 11.97 -5.65
CA GLY A 392 0.28 12.77 -6.77
C GLY A 392 -0.13 11.91 -7.97
N LEU A 393 0.66 10.89 -8.29
CA LEU A 393 0.40 9.97 -9.40
C LEU A 393 -0.79 9.05 -9.10
N LEU A 394 -0.93 8.55 -7.86
CA LEU A 394 -2.10 7.78 -7.46
C LEU A 394 -3.36 8.64 -7.54
N ARG A 395 -3.29 9.90 -7.10
CA ARG A 395 -4.43 10.83 -7.12
C ARG A 395 -4.89 11.22 -8.54
N HIS A 396 -3.97 11.49 -9.44
CA HIS A 396 -4.30 12.08 -10.75
C HIS A 396 -4.29 11.08 -11.90
N CYS A 397 -3.57 9.98 -11.76
CA CYS A 397 -3.38 9.00 -12.82
C CYS A 397 -3.81 7.59 -12.41
N SER A 398 -4.22 7.37 -11.16
CA SER A 398 -4.48 6.03 -10.61
C SER A 398 -3.28 5.08 -10.80
N ILE A 399 -2.06 5.62 -10.74
CA ILE A 399 -0.81 4.86 -10.84
C ILE A 399 -0.20 4.76 -9.44
N TRP A 400 -0.05 3.53 -8.94
CA TRP A 400 0.67 3.28 -7.70
C TRP A 400 2.16 3.08 -7.97
N LEU A 401 3.00 3.80 -7.24
CA LEU A 401 4.45 3.54 -7.19
C LEU A 401 4.82 3.15 -5.77
N SER A 402 5.67 2.14 -5.64
CA SER A 402 6.25 1.80 -4.34
C SER A 402 7.70 2.27 -4.24
N PRO A 403 7.95 3.54 -3.82
CA PRO A 403 9.32 4.06 -3.72
C PRO A 403 10.13 3.41 -2.60
N ILE A 404 9.47 2.81 -1.60
CA ILE A 404 10.14 2.31 -0.38
C ILE A 404 10.95 1.03 -0.64
N PRO A 405 10.41 -0.04 -1.27
CA PRO A 405 11.20 -1.21 -1.59
C PRO A 405 12.35 -0.93 -2.55
N ILE A 406 12.16 -0.01 -3.51
CA ILE A 406 13.23 0.41 -4.43
C ILE A 406 14.34 1.10 -3.66
N ALA A 407 13.97 2.07 -2.81
CA ALA A 407 14.94 2.77 -1.96
C ALA A 407 15.71 1.78 -1.06
N LEU A 408 15.01 0.81 -0.45
CA LEU A 408 15.63 -0.22 0.37
C LEU A 408 16.57 -1.12 -0.42
N GLY A 409 16.14 -1.59 -1.60
CA GLY A 409 16.95 -2.42 -2.47
C GLY A 409 18.22 -1.72 -2.94
N MET A 410 18.11 -0.44 -3.33
CA MET A 410 19.26 0.39 -3.71
C MET A 410 20.18 0.66 -2.51
N LEU A 411 19.65 0.84 -1.31
CA LEU A 411 20.45 1.02 -0.09
C LEU A 411 21.26 -0.25 0.24
N ILE A 412 20.65 -1.43 0.11
CA ILE A 412 21.33 -2.71 0.32
C ILE A 412 22.44 -2.90 -0.72
N GLU A 413 22.12 -2.77 -2.01
CA GLU A 413 23.10 -2.90 -3.10
C GLU A 413 24.29 -1.94 -2.91
N SER A 414 23.98 -0.69 -2.60
CA SER A 414 24.94 0.34 -2.31
C SER A 414 25.91 -0.03 -1.20
N PHE A 415 25.38 -0.54 -0.09
CA PHE A 415 26.18 -0.80 1.10
C PHE A 415 27.13 -1.98 0.88
N PHE A 416 26.67 -3.02 0.18
CA PHE A 416 27.48 -4.22 -0.05
C PHE A 416 28.42 -4.09 -1.26
N ASN A 417 27.93 -3.62 -2.40
CA ASN A 417 28.73 -3.59 -3.63
C ASN A 417 29.38 -2.22 -3.85
N GLY A 418 28.59 -1.15 -3.72
CA GLY A 418 29.05 0.21 -3.99
C GLY A 418 30.15 0.68 -3.04
N ALA A 419 29.93 0.52 -1.72
CA ALA A 419 30.88 0.96 -0.72
C ALA A 419 32.21 0.18 -0.79
N ILE A 420 32.15 -1.14 -0.97
CA ILE A 420 33.34 -1.99 -1.02
C ILE A 420 34.16 -1.71 -2.29
N SER A 421 33.52 -1.69 -3.47
CA SER A 421 34.22 -1.45 -4.74
C SER A 421 34.89 -0.07 -4.75
N THR A 422 34.19 0.96 -4.29
CA THR A 422 34.73 2.33 -4.21
C THR A 422 35.87 2.42 -3.20
N ALA A 423 35.74 1.78 -2.03
CA ALA A 423 36.80 1.73 -1.03
C ALA A 423 38.08 1.07 -1.57
N VAL A 424 37.92 -0.06 -2.28
CA VAL A 424 39.05 -0.80 -2.87
C VAL A 424 39.72 0.03 -3.96
N LYS A 425 38.95 0.64 -4.86
CA LYS A 425 39.46 1.49 -5.94
C LYS A 425 40.22 2.70 -5.40
N GLU A 426 39.61 3.49 -4.53
CA GLU A 426 40.24 4.67 -3.92
C GLU A 426 41.48 4.27 -3.10
N GLY A 427 41.38 3.18 -2.33
CA GLY A 427 42.52 2.65 -1.57
C GLY A 427 43.65 2.13 -2.47
N TYR A 428 43.35 1.63 -3.66
CA TYR A 428 44.36 1.23 -4.65
C TYR A 428 45.01 2.44 -5.33
N GLU A 429 44.22 3.40 -5.81
CA GLU A 429 44.70 4.63 -6.43
C GLU A 429 45.63 5.42 -5.50
N GLN A 430 45.29 5.49 -4.22
CA GLN A 430 46.15 6.14 -3.24
C GLN A 430 47.44 5.38 -2.95
N ARG A 431 47.39 4.04 -2.89
CA ARG A 431 48.60 3.21 -2.77
C ARG A 431 49.51 3.41 -3.98
N GLN A 432 48.95 3.47 -5.18
CA GLN A 432 49.72 3.74 -6.40
C GLN A 432 50.30 5.16 -6.41
N ALA A 433 49.52 6.17 -6.01
CA ALA A 433 50.00 7.55 -5.89
C ALA A 433 51.14 7.66 -4.87
N MET A 434 51.05 6.93 -3.76
CA MET A 434 52.10 6.85 -2.75
C MET A 434 53.36 6.17 -3.31
N ILE A 435 53.23 5.01 -3.96
CA ILE A 435 54.36 4.30 -4.58
C ILE A 435 55.08 5.20 -5.59
N ARG A 436 54.33 5.91 -6.45
CA ARG A 436 54.90 6.85 -7.43
C ARG A 436 55.66 7.99 -6.76
N ARG A 437 55.10 8.58 -5.68
CA ARG A 437 55.78 9.62 -4.90
C ARG A 437 57.06 9.09 -4.26
N LEU A 438 57.01 7.88 -3.71
CA LEU A 438 58.15 7.24 -3.07
C LEU A 438 59.26 6.92 -4.09
N GLN A 439 58.91 6.37 -5.25
CA GLN A 439 59.84 6.12 -6.36
C GLN A 439 60.50 7.41 -6.88
N ALA A 440 59.73 8.49 -7.00
CA ALA A 440 60.24 9.78 -7.45
C ALA A 440 61.21 10.45 -6.45
N SER A 441 61.26 9.99 -5.20
CA SER A 441 62.05 10.62 -4.14
C SER A 441 63.48 10.08 -4.02
N GLY A 442 63.83 9.01 -4.75
CA GLY A 442 65.14 8.34 -4.67
C GLY A 442 65.28 7.38 -3.47
N PRO A 443 66.26 6.46 -3.51
CA PRO A 443 66.39 5.35 -2.55
C PRO A 443 66.63 5.81 -1.10
N ASP A 444 67.40 6.88 -0.91
CA ASP A 444 67.77 7.34 0.45
C ASP A 444 66.62 8.03 1.20
N SER A 445 65.65 8.61 0.49
CA SER A 445 64.48 9.24 1.12
C SER A 445 63.27 8.31 1.22
N PHE A 446 63.36 7.12 0.64
CA PHE A 446 62.29 6.11 0.67
C PHE A 446 62.05 5.60 2.09
N ALA A 447 63.12 5.23 2.80
CA ALA A 447 63.04 4.66 4.15
C ALA A 447 62.46 5.65 5.17
N SER A 448 62.86 6.93 5.10
CA SER A 448 62.37 7.96 6.01
C SER A 448 60.89 8.30 5.77
N LYS A 449 60.45 8.38 4.51
CA LYS A 449 59.04 8.59 4.17
C LYS A 449 58.18 7.38 4.54
N LEU A 450 58.69 6.16 4.34
CA LEU A 450 57.98 4.94 4.73
C LEU A 450 57.82 4.84 6.25
N ALA A 451 58.84 5.23 7.03
CA ALA A 451 58.76 5.28 8.49
C ALA A 451 57.71 6.31 8.96
N LEU A 452 57.70 7.50 8.34
CA LEU A 452 56.73 8.57 8.63
C LEU A 452 55.28 8.14 8.29
N GLU A 453 55.11 7.38 7.21
CA GLU A 453 53.83 6.79 6.81
C GLU A 453 53.38 5.67 7.77
N ALA A 454 54.31 4.82 8.21
CA ALA A 454 54.06 3.77 9.19
C ALA A 454 53.63 4.34 10.55
N GLU A 455 54.23 5.47 10.95
CA GLU A 455 53.88 6.21 12.18
C GLU A 455 52.49 6.89 12.09
N GLN A 456 52.03 7.20 10.87
CA GLN A 456 50.67 7.71 10.64
C GLN A 456 49.60 6.62 10.70
N ARG A 457 49.96 5.33 10.64
CA ARG A 457 48.99 4.25 10.83
C ARG A 457 48.54 4.22 12.29
N PRO A 458 47.25 3.98 12.58
CA PRO A 458 46.79 3.86 13.94
C PRO A 458 47.55 2.72 14.63
N HIS A 459 48.36 3.04 15.66
CA HIS A 459 48.93 2.04 16.54
C HIS A 459 47.79 1.20 17.10
N TYR A 460 47.80 -0.10 16.84
CA TYR A 460 46.85 -1.06 17.41
C TYR A 460 46.96 -0.98 18.93
N ALA A 461 46.02 -0.28 19.56
CA ALA A 461 45.94 -0.21 21.01
C ALA A 461 45.57 -1.60 21.54
N HIS A 462 46.37 -2.10 22.48
CA HIS A 462 46.26 -3.46 22.99
C HIS A 462 45.11 -3.64 24.01
N THR A 463 44.61 -2.56 24.63
CA THR A 463 43.52 -2.62 25.63
C THR A 463 42.29 -1.78 25.27
N LEU A 464 41.11 -2.21 25.73
CA LEU A 464 39.83 -1.52 25.51
C LEU A 464 39.81 -0.15 26.22
N GLN A 465 40.41 -0.05 27.41
CA GLN A 465 40.54 1.20 28.15
C GLN A 465 41.35 2.25 27.37
N GLU A 466 42.43 1.84 26.70
CA GLU A 466 43.23 2.75 25.88
C GLU A 466 42.46 3.23 24.65
N ARG A 467 41.70 2.33 23.99
CA ARG A 467 40.79 2.70 22.90
C ARG A 467 39.74 3.71 23.37
N ALA A 468 39.15 3.49 24.54
CA ALA A 468 38.18 4.42 25.13
C ALA A 468 38.82 5.79 25.45
N LYS A 469 39.99 5.83 26.10
CA LYS A 469 40.69 7.09 26.39
C LYS A 469 41.07 7.87 25.12
N ARG A 470 41.53 7.17 24.07
CA ARG A 470 41.78 7.78 22.75
C ARG A 470 40.52 8.31 22.10
N PHE A 471 39.45 7.52 22.16
CA PHE A 471 38.13 7.90 21.67
C PHE A 471 37.50 9.06 22.44
N VAL A 472 37.75 9.22 23.74
CA VAL A 472 37.17 10.33 24.51
C VAL A 472 37.97 11.61 24.30
N TYR A 473 39.28 11.61 24.54
CA TYR A 473 40.06 12.87 24.54
C TYR A 473 41.47 12.81 23.97
N LEU A 474 42.20 11.68 24.02
CA LEU A 474 43.63 11.69 23.65
C LEU A 474 43.87 12.04 22.18
N ASP A 475 43.01 11.60 21.25
CA ASP A 475 43.16 11.94 19.83
C ASP A 475 42.89 13.43 19.55
N CYS A 476 41.91 14.04 20.25
CA CYS A 476 41.66 15.47 20.18
C CYS A 476 42.87 16.24 20.70
N LEU A 477 43.38 15.85 21.88
CA LEU A 477 44.56 16.46 22.49
C LEU A 477 45.81 16.33 21.58
N ARG A 478 45.99 15.19 20.92
CA ARG A 478 47.08 14.97 19.95
C ARG A 478 46.96 15.92 18.76
N LEU A 479 45.77 16.07 18.16
CA LEU A 479 45.55 17.00 17.05
C LEU A 479 45.72 18.46 17.47
N TRP A 480 45.28 18.80 18.69
CA TRP A 480 45.43 20.12 19.27
C TRP A 480 46.90 20.49 19.48
N ARG A 481 47.69 19.58 20.07
CA ARG A 481 49.15 19.77 20.25
C ARG A 481 49.93 19.84 18.95
N ALA A 482 49.42 19.21 17.89
CA ALA A 482 49.97 19.31 16.55
C ALA A 482 49.49 20.56 15.78
N GLU A 483 48.91 21.54 16.49
CA GLU A 483 48.40 22.83 15.96
C GLU A 483 47.30 22.67 14.89
N LYS A 484 46.64 21.50 14.83
CA LYS A 484 45.54 21.21 13.90
C LYS A 484 44.19 21.47 14.57
N HIS A 485 43.98 22.69 15.06
CA HIS A 485 42.81 23.09 15.84
C HIS A 485 41.48 22.74 15.15
N CYS A 486 41.32 23.07 13.86
CA CYS A 486 40.11 22.76 13.11
C CYS A 486 39.79 21.25 13.07
N ALA A 487 40.81 20.40 12.86
CA ALA A 487 40.62 18.95 12.86
C ALA A 487 40.28 18.42 14.26
N SER A 488 40.84 19.01 15.32
CA SER A 488 40.51 18.67 16.71
C SER A 488 39.04 19.02 17.02
N THR A 489 38.59 20.22 16.66
CA THR A 489 37.21 20.65 16.88
C THR A 489 36.21 19.78 16.11
N LEU A 490 36.47 19.47 14.83
CA LEU A 490 35.62 18.59 14.03
C LEU A 490 35.55 17.17 14.61
N LEU A 491 36.67 16.64 15.10
CA LEU A 491 36.71 15.33 15.75
C LEU A 491 35.87 15.31 17.04
N PHE A 492 35.96 16.37 17.85
CA PHE A 492 35.15 16.53 19.06
C PHE A 492 33.66 16.61 18.73
N MET A 493 33.27 17.49 17.80
CA MET A 493 31.87 17.63 17.35
C MET A 493 31.32 16.30 16.84
N ARG A 494 32.08 15.58 16.00
CA ARG A 494 31.68 14.27 15.50
C ARG A 494 31.40 13.27 16.63
N ARG A 495 32.27 13.22 17.64
CA ARG A 495 32.12 12.30 18.79
C ARG A 495 30.90 12.67 19.63
N LEU A 496 30.70 13.96 19.86
CA LEU A 496 29.52 14.48 20.55
C LEU A 496 28.23 14.12 19.80
N THR A 497 28.18 14.37 18.48
CA THR A 497 27.04 14.00 17.64
C THR A 497 26.75 12.50 17.67
N PHE A 498 27.79 11.65 17.60
CA PHE A 498 27.60 10.20 17.71
C PHE A 498 26.99 9.79 19.06
N LEU A 499 27.46 10.38 20.17
CA LEU A 499 26.88 10.13 21.50
C LEU A 499 25.45 10.64 21.60
N LEU A 500 25.14 11.81 21.03
CA LEU A 500 23.78 12.35 21.00
C LEU A 500 22.84 11.47 20.17
N VAL A 501 23.28 10.96 19.02
CA VAL A 501 22.49 10.02 18.20
C VAL A 501 22.24 8.71 18.96
N LEU A 502 23.24 8.18 19.66
CA LEU A 502 23.06 6.98 20.50
C LEU A 502 22.10 7.22 21.66
N LEU A 503 22.20 8.38 22.33
CA LEU A 503 21.26 8.75 23.40
C LEU A 503 19.84 8.92 22.83
N LEU A 504 19.69 9.60 21.69
CA LEU A 504 18.40 9.77 21.04
C LEU A 504 17.79 8.43 20.60
N ALA A 505 18.62 7.50 20.12
CA ALA A 505 18.17 6.14 19.82
C ALA A 505 17.77 5.37 21.09
N PHE A 506 18.49 5.55 22.20
CA PHE A 506 18.18 4.91 23.49
C PHE A 506 16.88 5.45 24.11
N PHE A 507 16.61 6.76 23.97
CA PHE A 507 15.41 7.42 24.47
C PHE A 507 14.31 7.57 23.40
N TRP A 508 14.42 6.87 22.26
CA TRP A 508 13.52 7.03 21.12
C TRP A 508 12.05 6.80 21.49
N ASP A 509 11.79 5.76 22.28
CA ASP A 509 10.44 5.38 22.70
C ASP A 509 9.78 6.41 23.63
N GLU A 510 10.58 7.21 24.36
CA GLU A 510 10.09 8.31 25.20
C GLU A 510 9.86 9.60 24.40
N ILE A 511 10.64 9.81 23.33
CA ILE A 511 10.63 11.05 22.53
C ILE A 511 9.60 11.00 21.41
N VAL A 512 9.39 9.85 20.76
CA VAL A 512 8.55 9.77 19.56
C VAL A 512 7.06 10.00 19.82
N PRO A 513 6.41 9.39 20.82
CA PRO A 513 4.99 9.58 21.05
C PRO A 513 4.58 11.07 21.15
N PRO A 514 5.24 11.92 21.97
CA PRO A 514 4.84 13.34 22.07
C PRO A 514 5.12 14.14 20.79
N VAL A 515 6.11 13.75 19.97
CA VAL A 515 6.37 14.40 18.69
C VAL A 515 5.31 14.02 17.66
N MET A 516 4.92 12.75 17.60
CA MET A 516 3.84 12.29 16.71
C MET A 516 2.51 12.96 17.12
N ASP A 517 2.18 12.99 18.41
CA ASP A 517 0.97 13.66 18.89
C ASP A 517 0.93 15.15 18.49
N PHE A 518 2.07 15.84 18.46
CA PHE A 518 2.14 17.24 18.02
C PHE A 518 1.93 17.45 16.51
N PHE A 519 2.34 16.49 15.66
CA PHE A 519 2.19 16.61 14.21
C PHE A 519 0.86 16.06 13.66
N PHE A 520 0.20 15.18 14.42
CA PHE A 520 -1.04 14.51 14.02
C PHE A 520 -2.30 15.05 14.72
N HIS A 521 -2.16 15.92 15.73
CA HIS A 521 -3.22 16.83 16.19
C HIS A 521 -3.12 18.19 15.48
#